data_AF-A0A3N5K907-F1
#
_entry.id   AF-A0A3N5K907-F1
#
_cell.length_a   1.000
_cell.length_b   1.000
_cell.length_c   1.000
_cell.angle_alpha   90.00
_cell.angle_beta   90.00
_cell.angle_gamma   90.00
#
_symmetry.space_group_name_H-M   'P 1'
#
loop_
_entity.id
_entity.type
_entity.pdbx_description
1 polymer ?
#
loop_
_entity_poly.entity_id
_entity_poly.type
_entity_poly.pdbx_seq_one_letter_code
_entity_poly.pdbx_strand_id
1 'polypeptide(L)' 'IHLTGWEDPLYGERICAYFLTRLRDERRFPDAAALRAQLVRDREAAEAVWRAAQPFPWPEWALHS' A
#
# COMPACT_ATOMS: atom_id res chain seq x y z
N ILE A 1 -0.76 -4.86 -6.28
CA ILE A 1 -0.40 -3.80 -5.30
C ILE A 1 -0.76 -2.47 -5.95
N HIS A 2 -1.31 -1.51 -5.20
CA HIS A 2 -1.50 -0.15 -5.70
C HIS A 2 -0.31 0.71 -5.24
N LEU A 3 0.42 1.28 -6.19
CA LEU A 3 1.56 2.17 -5.92
C LEU A 3 1.06 3.61 -6.01
N THR A 4 1.04 4.33 -4.89
CA THR A 4 0.56 5.72 -4.85
C THR A 4 1.50 6.62 -5.67
N GLY A 5 0.95 7.33 -6.66
CA GLY A 5 1.71 8.24 -7.52
C GLY A 5 2.41 7.59 -8.72
N TRP A 6 2.18 6.30 -8.96
CA TRP A 6 2.70 5.60 -10.13
C TRP A 6 1.56 5.25 -11.09
N GLU A 7 1.65 5.69 -12.35
CA GLU A 7 0.61 5.48 -13.36
C GLU A 7 1.06 4.59 -14.52
N ASP A 8 2.37 4.37 -14.66
CA ASP A 8 2.93 3.61 -15.76
C ASP A 8 2.83 2.09 -15.54
N PRO A 9 2.66 1.31 -16.61
CA PRO A 9 2.68 -0.15 -16.52
C PRO A 9 4.05 -0.67 -16.07
N LEU A 10 4.04 -1.62 -15.12
CA LEU A 10 5.23 -2.36 -14.66
C LEU A 10 5.19 -3.83 -15.10
N TYR A 11 4.57 -4.12 -16.24
CA TYR A 11 4.43 -5.49 -16.73
C TYR A 11 5.81 -6.07 -17.10
N GLY A 12 6.15 -7.22 -16.54
CA GLY A 12 7.44 -7.89 -16.77
C GLY A 12 8.55 -7.44 -15.81
N GLU A 13 8.34 -6.35 -15.07
CA GLU A 13 9.30 -5.83 -14.12
C GLU A 13 9.23 -6.57 -12.77
N ARG A 14 10.38 -6.63 -12.09
CA ARG A 14 10.47 -7.16 -10.72
C ARG A 14 10.21 -6.05 -9.72
N ILE A 15 9.31 -6.32 -8.78
CA ILE A 15 8.97 -5.39 -7.69
C ILE A 15 9.24 -6.10 -6.37
N CYS A 16 9.99 -5.44 -5.48
CA CYS A 16 10.14 -5.84 -4.10
C CYS A 16 9.18 -5.02 -3.22
N ALA A 17 8.42 -5.70 -2.36
CA ALA A 17 7.44 -5.06 -1.49
C ALA A 17 7.52 -5.65 -0.07
N TYR A 18 7.58 -4.76 0.93
CA TYR A 18 7.56 -5.12 2.33
C TYR A 18 6.21 -4.77 2.95
N PHE A 19 5.63 -5.71 3.68
CA PHE A 19 4.36 -5.49 4.37
C PHE A 19 4.62 -4.91 5.76
N LEU A 20 4.21 -3.65 5.95
CA LEU A 20 4.37 -2.95 7.22
C LEU A 20 3.32 -3.34 8.26
N THR A 21 2.04 -3.28 7.87
CA THR A 21 0.95 -3.58 8.77
C THR A 21 -0.29 -4.04 8.01
N ARG A 22 -1.16 -4.74 8.73
CA ARG A 22 -2.47 -5.19 8.23
C ARG A 22 -3.52 -4.16 8.63
N LEU A 23 -4.13 -3.48 7.66
CA LEU A 23 -5.12 -2.43 7.92
C LEU A 23 -6.51 -2.98 8.29
N ARG A 24 -6.96 -4.05 7.60
CA ARG A 24 -8.26 -4.68 7.83
C ARG A 24 -8.35 -6.08 7.21
N ASP A 25 -9.38 -6.81 7.60
CA ASP A 25 -9.84 -8.01 6.91
C ASP A 25 -10.53 -7.70 5.57
N GLU A 26 -10.61 -8.72 4.73
CA GLU A 26 -11.44 -8.68 3.53
C GLU A 26 -12.92 -8.62 3.92
N ARG A 27 -13.70 -7.85 3.16
CA ARG A 27 -15.13 -7.73 3.36
C ARG A 27 -15.84 -7.54 2.04
N ARG A 28 -17.08 -7.99 1.97
CA ARG A 28 -17.99 -7.64 0.88
C ARG A 28 -18.54 -6.23 1.09
N PHE A 29 -18.77 -5.54 -0.02
CA PHE A 29 -19.43 -4.24 -0.05
C PHE A 29 -20.81 -4.40 -0.70
N PRO A 30 -21.81 -3.64 -0.24
CA PRO A 30 -23.15 -3.69 -0.82
C PRO A 30 -23.19 -3.13 -2.25
N ASP A 31 -22.28 -2.20 -2.58
CA ASP A 31 -22.21 -1.56 -3.90
C ASP A 31 -20.80 -1.02 -4.19
N ALA A 32 -20.62 -0.53 -5.42
CA ALA A 32 -19.35 0.03 -5.89
C ALA A 32 -18.99 1.36 -5.21
N ALA A 33 -19.97 2.16 -4.78
CA ALA A 33 -19.72 3.44 -4.11
C ALA A 33 -19.13 3.21 -2.71
N ALA A 34 -19.65 2.23 -1.98
CA ALA A 34 -19.13 1.77 -0.70
C ALA A 34 -17.71 1.22 -0.82
N LEU A 35 -17.42 0.47 -1.88
CA LEU A 35 -16.05 0.02 -2.18
C LEU A 35 -15.12 1.21 -2.43
N ARG A 36 -15.51 2.17 -3.28
CA ARG A 36 -14.70 3.37 -3.56
C ARG A 36 -14.42 4.18 -2.29
N ALA A 37 -15.43 4.40 -1.46
CA ALA A 37 -15.27 5.09 -0.19
C ALA A 37 -14.33 4.34 0.76
N GLN A 38 -14.35 3.00 0.76
CA GLN A 38 -13.39 2.23 1.53
C GLN A 38 -11.96 2.36 0.99
N LEU A 39 -11.76 2.33 -0.33
CA LEU A 39 -10.43 2.45 -0.93
C LEU A 39 -9.77 3.80 -0.59
N VAL A 40 -10.53 4.89 -0.54
CA VAL A 40 -10.02 6.20 -0.09
C VAL A 40 -9.54 6.13 1.36
N ARG A 41 -10.33 5.54 2.26
CA ARG A 41 -9.94 5.36 3.67
C ARG A 41 -8.74 4.44 3.84
N ASP A 42 -8.67 3.36 3.07
CA ASP A 42 -7.55 2.42 3.09
C ASP A 42 -6.25 3.11 2.64
N ARG A 43 -6.32 4.01 1.64
CA ARG A 43 -5.19 4.84 1.21
C ARG A 43 -4.71 5.79 2.31
N GLU A 44 -5.63 6.56 2.91
CA GLU A 44 -5.28 7.50 3.98
C GLU A 44 -4.64 6.78 5.19
N ALA A 45 -5.16 5.61 5.55
CA ALA A 45 -4.60 4.77 6.61
C ALA A 45 -3.21 4.23 6.25
N ALA A 46 -3.00 3.77 5.01
CA ALA A 46 -1.70 3.33 4.54
C ALA A 46 -0.66 4.47 4.58
N GLU A 47 -1.04 5.69 4.15
CA GLU A 47 -0.18 6.87 4.22
C GLU A 47 0.18 7.24 5.66
N ALA A 48 -0.77 7.12 6.61
CA ALA A 48 -0.51 7.35 8.02
C ALA A 48 0.49 6.34 8.61
N VAL A 49 0.33 5.05 8.28
CA VAL A 49 1.26 3.99 8.68
C VAL A 49 2.65 4.24 8.09
N TRP A 50 2.71 4.61 6.80
CA TRP A 50 3.98 4.92 6.14
C TRP A 50 4.70 6.07 6.83
N ARG A 51 4.00 7.19 7.13
CA ARG A 51 4.58 8.32 7.86
C ARG A 51 5.10 7.92 9.24
N ALA A 52 4.39 7.06 9.96
CA ALA A 52 4.83 6.55 11.26
C ALA A 52 6.07 5.63 11.17
N ALA A 53 6.25 4.93 10.04
CA ALA A 53 7.37 4.04 9.78
C ALA A 53 8.62 4.75 9.21
N GLN A 54 8.48 5.96 8.65
CA GLN A 54 9.61 6.74 8.09
C GLN A 54 10.83 6.95 9.02
N PRO A 55 10.70 7.04 10.36
CA PRO A 55 11.87 7.19 11.23
C PRO A 55 12.73 5.91 11.34
N PHE A 56 12.25 4.76 10.84
CA PHE A 56 13.02 3.53 10.89
C PHE A 56 14.09 3.51 9.80
N PRO A 57 15.38 3.32 10.15
CA PRO A 57 16.42 3.10 9.16
C PRO A 57 16.15 1.74 8.52
N TRP A 58 15.67 1.76 7.28
CA TRP A 58 15.58 0.56 6.46
C TRP A 58 17.02 0.04 6.26
N PRO A 59 17.34 -1.18 6.71
CA PRO A 59 18.69 -1.71 6.53
C PRO A 59 19.03 -1.76 5.04
N GLU A 60 20.29 -1.55 4.66
CA GLU A 60 20.76 -1.56 3.26
C GLU A 60 20.26 -2.77 2.47
N TRP A 61 20.22 -3.95 3.08
CA TRP A 61 19.76 -5.18 2.42
C TRP A 61 18.27 -5.16 2.04
N ALA A 62 17.45 -4.26 2.59
CA ALA A 62 16.05 -4.12 2.21
C ALA A 62 15.88 -3.49 0.80
N LEU A 63 16.91 -2.81 0.27
CA LEU A 63 16.86 -2.12 -1.02
C LEU A 63 17.62 -2.85 -2.15
N HIS A 64 18.31 -3.95 -1.84
CA HIS A 64 19.10 -4.73 -2.81
C HIS A 64 18.40 -6.06 -3.16
N SER A 65 17.46 -6.05 -4.10
CA SER A 65 16.82 -7.28 -4.63
C SER A 65 16.24 -7.11 -6.03
#